data_AF-X1JBG9-F1
#
_entry.id   AF-X1JBG9-F1
#
_cell.length_a   1.000
_cell.length_b   1.000
_cell.length_c   1.000
_cell.angle_alpha   90.00
_cell.angle_beta   90.00
_cell.angle_gamma   90.00
#
_symmetry.space_group_name_H-M   'P 1'
#
loop_
_entity.id
_entity.type
_entity.pdbx_description
1 polymer ?
#
loop_
_entity_poly.entity_id
_entity_poly.type
_entity_poly.pdbx_seq_one_letter_code
_entity_poly.pdbx_strand_id
1 'polypeptide(L)'
;VGIGVYPNQQKDLIITDIYKQFKKASDLLSEIPDYIKIFYVSGNHEPVRNALPLPSVPKKYCEDLINLGIKCLGNPSLIKTHNVNTLIYHGES
;
A
#
# COMPACT_ATOMS: atom_id res chain seq x y z
N VAL A 1 -4.79 5.35 -10.09
CA VAL A 1 -3.88 6.51 -10.20
C VAL A 1 -3.78 7.21 -8.86
N GLY A 2 -2.58 7.61 -8.42
CA GLY A 2 -2.40 8.38 -7.17
C GLY A 2 -3.08 9.75 -7.22
N ILE A 3 -3.07 10.52 -6.14
CA ILE A 3 -3.73 11.84 -6.09
C ILE A 3 -2.89 12.90 -6.81
N GLY A 4 -3.54 13.70 -7.65
CA GLY A 4 -2.93 14.82 -8.37
C GLY A 4 -2.25 14.43 -9.69
N VAL A 5 -2.63 13.32 -10.33
CA VAL A 5 -1.92 12.79 -11.51
C VAL A 5 -2.42 13.37 -12.83
N TYR A 6 -3.69 13.77 -12.95
CA TYR A 6 -4.23 14.33 -14.18
C TYR A 6 -5.28 15.44 -13.93
N PRO A 7 -5.55 16.32 -14.92
CA PRO A 7 -6.52 17.40 -14.76
C PRO A 7 -7.92 16.88 -14.42
N ASN A 8 -8.60 17.55 -13.49
CA ASN A 8 -9.95 17.20 -13.02
C ASN A 8 -10.08 15.85 -12.27
N GLN A 9 -8.98 15.19 -11.90
CA GLN A 9 -9.01 13.92 -11.17
C GLN A 9 -9.87 13.95 -9.89
N GLN A 10 -9.99 15.10 -9.23
CA GLN A 10 -10.86 15.26 -8.06
C GLN A 10 -12.33 14.91 -8.33
N LYS A 11 -12.78 14.95 -9.59
CA LYS A 11 -14.13 14.52 -9.99
C LYS A 11 -14.29 13.00 -9.99
N ASP A 12 -13.18 12.27 -10.13
CA ASP A 12 -13.14 10.81 -10.18
C ASP A 12 -12.81 10.19 -8.80
N LEU A 13 -12.39 11.00 -7.83
CA LEU A 13 -12.01 10.55 -6.49
C LEU A 13 -13.19 10.68 -5.51
N ILE A 14 -13.64 9.53 -4.99
CA ILE A 14 -14.57 9.49 -3.85
C ILE A 14 -13.91 10.09 -2.58
N ILE A 15 -12.62 9.82 -2.38
CA ILE A 15 -11.82 10.36 -1.29
C ILE A 15 -10.62 11.10 -1.89
N THR A 16 -10.61 12.43 -1.79
CA THR A 16 -9.60 13.31 -2.40
C THR A 16 -8.35 13.53 -1.55
N ASP A 17 -8.29 12.94 -0.36
CA ASP A 17 -7.19 13.07 0.61
C ASP A 17 -6.52 11.72 0.82
N ILE A 18 -5.20 11.65 0.56
CA ILE A 18 -4.42 10.42 0.63
C ILE A 18 -4.39 9.83 2.04
N TYR A 19 -4.38 10.67 3.08
CA TYR A 19 -4.40 10.19 4.47
C TYR A 19 -5.75 9.54 4.78
N LYS A 20 -6.85 10.11 4.26
CA LYS A 20 -8.19 9.51 4.41
C LYS A 20 -8.34 8.22 3.60
N GLN A 21 -7.68 8.09 2.45
CA GLN A 21 -7.65 6.84 1.68
C GLN A 21 -6.97 5.72 2.48
N PHE A 22 -5.78 5.99 3.05
CA PHE A 22 -5.09 5.02 3.92
C PHE A 22 -5.88 4.71 5.19
N LYS A 23 -6.53 5.72 5.80
CA LYS A 23 -7.40 5.49 6.95
C LYS A 23 -8.54 4.54 6.62
N LYS A 24 -9.25 4.79 5.52
CA LYS A 24 -10.36 3.94 5.09
C LYS A 24 -9.90 2.53 4.75
N ALA A 25 -8.73 2.38 4.12
CA ALA A 25 -8.13 1.07 3.87
C ALA A 25 -7.82 0.35 5.19
N SER A 26 -7.28 1.05 6.18
CA SER A 26 -7.02 0.48 7.50
C SER A 26 -8.31 0.05 8.21
N ASP A 27 -9.37 0.85 8.15
CA ASP A 27 -10.65 0.49 8.77
C ASP A 27 -11.21 -0.80 8.16
N LEU A 28 -11.16 -0.94 6.83
CA LEU A 28 -11.60 -2.17 6.14
C LEU A 28 -10.70 -3.38 6.47
N LEU A 29 -9.38 -3.18 6.51
CA LEU A 29 -8.43 -4.26 6.81
C LEU A 29 -8.47 -4.69 8.28
N SER A 30 -9.00 -3.84 9.18
CA SER A 30 -9.18 -4.18 10.60
C SER A 30 -10.25 -5.25 10.84
N GLU A 31 -11.11 -5.50 9.85
CA GLU A 31 -12.12 -6.57 9.90
C GLU A 31 -11.50 -7.96 9.67
N ILE A 32 -10.25 -8.02 9.18
CA ILE A 32 -9.54 -9.30 8.96
C ILE A 32 -9.08 -9.86 10.32
N PRO A 33 -9.31 -11.14 10.61
CA PRO A 33 -8.85 -11.77 11.84
C PRO A 33 -7.34 -11.65 12.09
N ASP A 34 -6.96 -11.43 13.35
CA ASP A 34 -5.58 -11.16 13.79
C ASP A 34 -4.58 -12.29 13.54
N TYR A 35 -5.06 -13.54 13.44
CA TYR A 35 -4.24 -14.70 13.09
C TYR A 35 -3.80 -14.72 11.62
N ILE A 36 -4.35 -13.86 10.76
CA ILE A 36 -3.97 -13.75 9.34
C ILE A 36 -2.86 -12.71 9.20
N LYS A 37 -1.69 -13.13 8.70
CA LYS A 37 -0.58 -12.20 8.47
C LYS A 37 -0.72 -11.48 7.12
N ILE A 38 -0.82 -10.16 7.17
CA ILE A 38 -0.93 -9.32 5.96
C ILE A 38 0.43 -8.68 5.63
N PHE A 39 0.81 -8.78 4.36
CA PHE A 39 1.92 -8.05 3.76
C PHE A 39 1.36 -7.10 2.71
N TYR A 40 1.72 -5.82 2.83
CA TYR A 40 1.33 -4.78 1.89
C TYR A 40 2.57 -4.33 1.11
N VAL A 41 2.55 -4.43 -0.21
CA VAL A 41 3.63 -4.03 -1.11
C VAL A 41 3.16 -2.83 -1.92
N SER A 42 3.94 -1.74 -1.91
CA SER A 42 3.61 -0.49 -2.60
C SER A 42 3.50 -0.68 -4.12
N GLY A 43 2.44 -0.19 -4.75
CA GLY A 43 2.31 -0.08 -6.20
C GLY A 43 2.80 1.26 -6.76
N ASN A 44 2.39 1.54 -8.01
CA ASN A 44 2.76 2.74 -8.78
C ASN A 44 1.92 3.99 -8.46
N HIS A 45 1.01 3.91 -7.49
CA HIS A 45 0.07 4.98 -7.14
C HIS A 45 0.23 5.48 -5.71
N GLU A 46 1.01 4.77 -4.92
CA GLU A 46 1.38 5.11 -3.57
C GLU A 46 2.20 6.41 -3.52
N PRO A 47 2.16 7.14 -2.40
CA PRO A 47 2.90 8.39 -2.20
C PRO A 47 4.39 8.12 -1.92
N VAL A 48 5.03 7.41 -2.83
CA VAL A 48 6.45 7.06 -2.85
C VAL A 48 7.09 7.56 -4.15
N ARG A 49 8.42 7.56 -4.21
CA ARG A 49 9.13 7.85 -5.46
C ARG A 49 8.78 6.78 -6.50
N ASN A 50 8.27 7.19 -7.66
CA ASN A 50 7.92 6.32 -8.78
C ASN A 50 9.15 5.95 -9.61
N ALA A 51 10.03 5.13 -9.03
CA ALA A 51 11.14 4.51 -9.74
C ALA A 51 11.59 3.25 -8.98
N LEU A 52 11.82 2.15 -9.71
CA LEU A 52 12.30 0.92 -9.11
C LEU A 52 13.72 1.08 -8.52
N PRO A 53 14.01 0.47 -7.36
CA PRO A 53 13.05 -0.12 -6.42
C PRO A 53 12.19 0.96 -5.75
N LEU A 54 10.88 0.70 -5.65
CA LEU A 54 9.96 1.56 -4.92
C LEU A 54 10.13 1.28 -3.43
N PRO A 55 10.36 2.30 -2.59
CA PRO A 55 10.44 2.11 -1.15
C PRO A 55 9.07 1.76 -0.57
N SER A 56 9.04 1.24 0.67
CA SER A 56 7.78 1.11 1.38
C SER A 56 7.13 2.48 1.60
N VAL A 57 5.80 2.51 1.70
CA VAL A 57 5.05 3.73 1.97
C VAL A 57 5.53 4.38 3.28
N PRO A 58 5.83 5.69 3.29
CA PRO A 58 6.26 6.37 4.51
C PRO A 58 5.25 6.25 5.65
N LYS A 59 5.76 6.04 6.87
CA LYS A 59 4.95 5.83 8.08
C LYS A 59 3.82 6.86 8.25
N LYS A 60 4.05 8.12 7.90
CA LYS A 60 3.03 9.19 8.01
C LYS A 60 1.73 8.91 7.24
N TYR A 61 1.76 8.05 6.21
CA TYR A 61 0.56 7.66 5.46
C TYR A 61 -0.02 6.33 5.95
N CYS A 62 0.84 5.36 6.30
CA CYS A 62 0.45 3.99 6.60
C CYS A 62 0.53 3.62 8.10
N GLU A 63 0.60 4.60 8.99
CA GLU A 63 0.75 4.36 10.45
C GLU A 63 -0.36 3.45 10.99
N ASP A 64 -1.61 3.66 10.59
CA ASP A 64 -2.73 2.82 11.03
C ASP A 64 -2.60 1.37 10.54
N LEU A 65 -2.10 1.14 9.32
CA LEU A 65 -1.82 -0.22 8.82
C LEU A 65 -0.74 -0.90 9.66
N ILE A 66 0.32 -0.16 9.99
CA ILE A 66 1.42 -0.66 10.84
C ILE A 66 0.88 -1.00 12.25
N ASN A 67 -0.02 -0.17 12.79
CA ASN A 67 -0.65 -0.39 14.10
C ASN A 67 -1.54 -1.65 14.11
N LEU A 68 -2.15 -2.02 12.97
CA LEU A 68 -2.85 -3.30 12.79
C LEU A 68 -1.91 -4.51 12.64
N GLY A 69 -0.58 -4.31 12.70
CA GLY A 69 0.40 -5.38 12.56
C GLY A 69 0.69 -5.79 11.10
N ILE A 70 0.19 -5.02 10.13
CA ILE A 70 0.45 -5.22 8.70
C ILE A 70 1.91 -4.88 8.39
N LYS A 71 2.58 -5.73 7.61
CA LYS A 71 3.95 -5.50 7.16
C LYS A 71 3.94 -4.72 5.85
N CYS A 72 4.22 -3.42 5.92
CA CYS A 72 4.41 -2.58 4.74
C CYS A 72 5.83 -2.78 4.17
N LEU A 73 5.93 -3.08 2.88
CA LEU A 73 7.16 -3.40 2.16
C LEU A 73 7.27 -2.55 0.88
N GLY A 74 8.48 -2.47 0.32
CA GLY A 74 8.72 -1.85 -0.99
C GLY A 74 8.41 -2.80 -2.15
N ASN A 75 8.55 -2.32 -3.38
CA ASN A 75 8.30 -3.09 -4.60
C ASN A 75 9.53 -3.11 -5.52
N PRO A 76 9.99 -4.27 -5.99
CA PRO A 76 9.50 -5.63 -5.67
C PRO A 76 9.89 -6.09 -4.24
N SER A 77 9.22 -7.14 -3.76
CA SER A 77 9.54 -7.81 -2.48
C SER A 77 9.50 -9.33 -2.60
N LEU A 78 10.48 -10.01 -2.00
CA LEU A 78 10.50 -11.47 -1.88
C LEU A 78 10.09 -11.88 -0.46
N ILE A 79 9.03 -12.67 -0.33
CA ILE A 79 8.51 -13.14 0.95
C ILE A 79 8.69 -14.64 1.04
N LYS A 80 9.29 -15.12 2.14
CA LYS A 80 9.44 -16.54 2.43
C LYS A 80 8.37 -16.99 3.42
N THR A 81 7.51 -17.90 2.99
CA THR A 81 6.51 -18.56 3.83
C THR A 81 6.87 -20.04 3.96
N HIS A 82 7.34 -20.44 5.15
CA HIS A 82 7.99 -21.74 5.36
C HIS A 82 9.14 -21.97 4.35
N ASN A 83 8.97 -22.90 3.41
CA ASN A 83 9.99 -23.23 2.40
C ASN A 83 9.63 -22.72 1.00
N VAL A 84 8.60 -21.88 0.87
CA VAL A 84 8.19 -21.29 -0.41
C VAL A 84 8.62 -19.82 -0.45
N ASN A 85 9.27 -19.42 -1.54
CA ASN A 85 9.59 -18.02 -1.81
C ASN A 85 8.57 -17.47 -2.81
N THR A 86 7.93 -16.35 -2.48
CA THR A 86 6.97 -15.66 -3.33
C THR A 86 7.52 -14.28 -3.67
N LEU A 87 7.75 -14.03 -4.97
CA LEU A 87 8.09 -12.70 -5.48
C LEU A 87 6.78 -11.93 -5.69
N ILE A 88 6.68 -10.77 -5.04
CA ILE A 88 5.61 -9.81 -5.26
C ILE A 88 6.20 -8.65 -6.04
N TYR A 89 5.70 -8.47 -7.25
CA TYR A 89 6.02 -7.34 -8.11
C TYR A 89 4.71 -6.76 -8.64
N HIS A 90 4.47 -5.47 -8.42
CA HIS A 90 3.25 -4.80 -8.89
C HIS A 90 3.13 -4.83 -10.42
N GLY A 91 4.27 -4.80 -11.13
CA GLY A 91 4.31 -4.61 -12.58
C GLY A 91 4.29 -3.14 -12.97
N GLU A 92 4.75 -2.88 -14.20
CA GLU A 92 4.53 -1.61 -14.91
C GLU A 92 3.90 -2.00 -16.25
N SER A 93 2.57 -1.91 -16.36
CA SER A 93 1.82 -2.15 -17.62
C SER A 93 0.54 -1.34 -17.64
#